data_AF-A0A7V9ZRG0-F1
#
_entry.id   AF-A0A7V9ZRG0-F1
#
_cell.length_a   1.000
_cell.length_b   1.000
_cell.length_c   1.000
_cell.angle_alpha   90.00
_cell.angle_beta   90.00
_cell.angle_gamma   90.00
#
_symmetry.space_group_name_H-M   'P 1'
#
loop_
_entity.id
_entity.type
_entity.pdbx_description
1 polymer ?
#
loop_
_entity_poly.entity_id
_entity_poly.type
_entity_poly.pdbx_seq_one_letter_code
_entity_poly.pdbx_strand_id
1 'polypeptide(L)'
;MIRRTLISISVIVMLLTIASFPVFAQVNKPGRLFSQPVELRAVRSLRRIFPGFYGKSFPQEVLITENFFPVGWSKDGKFAYYTEPGDEACGCYFGHLTILDTVNDKVLWSFKYDGLDDQDTPKYRAITDLWRKNRKLFSDKLNQYGIIPQGSFSLLTFPINHAGDQLRASLKIEENKDEVTMIYSKVKKATLQISSRGGGTKTVHEETYPEYGPLDVKVLGYLKSPYEQRVAIILLEVQRGYEGPPHVTNVKVVGSSLTTGFK
;
A
#
# COMPACT_ATOMS: atom_id res chain seq x y z
N MET A 1 -37.55 66.21 29.55
CA MET A 1 -37.22 64.98 30.32
C MET A 1 -37.40 63.79 29.38
N ILE A 2 -36.39 63.39 28.60
CA ILE A 2 -35.38 62.36 28.93
C ILE A 2 -36.02 61.03 29.39
N ARG A 3 -36.10 60.03 28.50
CA ARG A 3 -35.26 58.81 28.58
C ARG A 3 -35.41 57.94 27.32
N ARG A 4 -34.25 57.69 26.71
CA ARG A 4 -33.97 56.71 25.65
C ARG A 4 -34.01 55.30 26.23
N THR A 5 -34.37 54.31 25.41
CA THR A 5 -33.99 52.91 25.66
C THR A 5 -33.51 52.30 24.34
N LEU A 6 -32.19 52.21 24.19
CA LEU A 6 -31.53 51.39 23.20
C LEU A 6 -31.67 49.91 23.58
N ILE A 7 -32.06 49.07 22.62
CA ILE A 7 -31.97 47.61 22.74
C ILE A 7 -30.68 47.19 22.03
N SER A 8 -29.68 46.78 22.82
CA SER A 8 -28.41 46.27 22.34
C SER A 8 -28.55 44.79 21.94
N ILE A 9 -28.48 44.49 20.65
CA ILE A 9 -28.34 43.13 20.13
C ILE A 9 -26.85 42.74 20.25
N SER A 10 -26.54 41.85 21.18
CA SER A 10 -25.20 41.25 21.30
C SER A 10 -25.15 39.97 20.48
N VAL A 11 -24.44 40.02 19.35
CA VAL A 11 -24.11 38.84 18.53
C VAL A 11 -22.90 38.15 19.16
N ILE A 12 -23.11 36.96 19.72
CA ILE A 12 -22.03 36.10 20.24
C ILE A 12 -21.52 35.26 19.06
N VAL A 13 -20.38 35.65 18.49
CA VAL A 13 -19.61 34.83 17.54
C VAL A 13 -18.68 33.92 18.33
N MET A 14 -19.05 32.66 18.48
CA MET A 14 -18.23 31.65 19.14
C MET A 14 -17.23 31.08 18.13
N LEU A 15 -16.02 31.65 18.10
CA LEU A 15 -14.87 31.12 17.35
C LEU A 15 -14.37 29.83 18.02
N LEU A 16 -14.75 28.67 17.47
CA LEU A 16 -14.12 27.39 17.79
C LEU A 16 -12.74 27.33 17.12
N THR A 17 -11.70 27.75 17.85
CA THR A 17 -10.32 27.45 17.51
C THR A 17 -10.03 26.00 17.89
N ILE A 18 -10.17 25.08 16.94
CA ILE A 18 -9.65 23.72 17.08
C ILE A 18 -8.13 23.84 17.10
N ALA A 19 -7.56 23.84 18.31
CA ALA A 19 -6.13 23.70 18.52
C ALA A 19 -5.72 22.31 18.03
N SER A 20 -5.28 22.24 16.78
CA SER A 20 -4.61 21.08 16.22
C SER A 20 -3.35 20.83 17.04
N PHE A 21 -3.41 19.91 18.00
CA PHE A 21 -2.21 19.43 18.67
C PHE A 21 -1.25 18.94 17.58
N PRO A 22 -0.01 19.48 17.51
CA PRO A 22 0.97 18.95 16.59
C PRO A 22 1.19 17.49 17.00
N VAL A 23 0.83 16.56 16.13
CA VAL A 23 1.30 15.18 16.22
C VAL A 23 2.80 15.28 16.32
N PHE A 24 3.36 14.98 17.49
CA PHE A 24 4.80 15.06 17.72
C PHE A 24 5.50 14.12 16.74
N ALA A 25 5.94 14.68 15.62
CA ALA A 25 6.85 14.02 14.71
C ALA A 25 8.14 13.81 15.48
N GLN A 26 8.40 12.56 15.90
CA GLN A 26 9.63 12.20 16.60
C GLN A 26 10.82 12.61 15.72
N VAL A 27 11.58 13.61 16.18
CA VAL A 27 12.79 14.08 15.51
C VAL A 27 13.75 12.90 15.37
N ASN A 28 14.09 12.55 14.11
CA ASN A 28 15.02 11.47 13.79
C ASN A 28 16.40 11.80 14.37
N LYS A 29 16.79 11.12 15.46
CA LYS A 29 18.18 11.08 15.91
C LYS A 29 18.92 10.04 15.05
N PRO A 30 20.03 10.40 14.37
CA PRO A 30 20.85 9.42 13.66
C PRO A 30 21.31 8.31 14.61
N GLY A 31 21.22 7.06 14.16
CA GLY A 31 21.51 5.86 14.98
C GLY A 31 20.29 5.20 15.63
N ARG A 32 19.06 5.66 15.34
CA ARG A 32 17.84 4.99 15.82
C ARG A 32 17.66 3.65 15.12
N LEU A 33 17.56 2.58 15.90
CA LEU A 33 17.16 1.26 15.42
C LEU A 33 15.64 1.21 15.22
N PHE A 34 15.20 0.87 14.01
CA PHE A 34 13.79 0.68 13.70
C PHE A 34 13.25 -0.54 14.47
N SER A 35 12.08 -0.38 15.09
CA SER A 35 11.28 -1.50 15.55
C SER A 35 10.73 -2.26 14.35
N GLN A 36 10.32 -3.50 14.57
CA GLN A 36 9.59 -4.27 13.56
C GLN A 36 8.29 -3.52 13.18
N PRO A 37 7.94 -3.45 11.89
CA PRO A 37 6.68 -2.86 11.46
C PRO A 37 5.48 -3.74 11.85
N VAL A 38 4.30 -3.13 11.88
CA VAL A 38 3.04 -3.81 12.19
C VAL A 38 2.31 -4.15 10.90
N GLU A 39 1.73 -5.35 10.86
CA GLU A 39 0.97 -5.84 9.73
C GLU A 39 -0.27 -4.95 9.47
N LEU A 40 -0.46 -4.55 8.22
CA LEU A 40 -1.69 -3.93 7.75
C LEU A 40 -2.68 -5.02 7.34
N ARG A 41 -3.49 -5.46 8.31
CA ARG A 41 -4.48 -6.54 8.11
C ARG A 41 -5.55 -6.16 7.10
N ALA A 42 -5.41 -6.65 5.87
CA ALA A 42 -6.38 -6.44 4.78
C ALA A 42 -7.36 -7.62 4.59
N VAL A 43 -7.20 -8.71 5.35
CA VAL A 43 -7.85 -10.03 5.13
C VAL A 43 -9.37 -9.94 4.95
N ARG A 44 -10.08 -9.12 5.74
CA ARG A 44 -11.55 -8.98 5.62
C ARG A 44 -12.00 -8.43 4.26
N SER A 45 -11.14 -7.65 3.60
CA SER A 45 -11.45 -7.08 2.30
C SER A 45 -11.25 -8.06 1.16
N LEU A 46 -10.42 -9.10 1.31
CA LEU A 46 -10.05 -9.98 0.19
C LEU A 46 -11.22 -10.76 -0.39
N ARG A 47 -12.06 -11.37 0.44
CA ARG A 47 -13.29 -12.05 -0.03
C ARG A 47 -14.22 -11.13 -0.82
N ARG A 48 -14.26 -9.84 -0.44
CA ARG A 48 -15.05 -8.82 -1.12
C ARG A 48 -14.37 -8.32 -2.40
N ILE A 49 -13.05 -8.23 -2.42
CA ILE A 49 -12.26 -7.73 -3.56
C ILE A 49 -12.16 -8.80 -4.66
N PHE A 50 -12.06 -10.07 -4.26
CA PHE A 50 -11.81 -11.22 -5.11
C PHE A 50 -12.87 -12.33 -4.93
N PRO A 51 -14.17 -12.05 -5.05
CA PRO A 51 -15.21 -13.04 -4.78
C PRO A 51 -15.13 -14.28 -5.68
N GLY A 52 -14.54 -14.18 -6.88
CA GLY A 52 -14.33 -15.31 -7.78
C GLY A 52 -13.41 -16.41 -7.23
N PHE A 53 -12.58 -16.09 -6.22
CA PHE A 53 -11.68 -17.03 -5.57
C PHE A 53 -12.24 -17.56 -4.25
N TYR A 54 -13.51 -17.28 -3.94
CA TYR A 54 -14.19 -17.78 -2.74
C TYR A 54 -15.62 -18.23 -3.08
N GLY A 55 -15.96 -19.50 -2.86
CA GLY A 55 -17.31 -19.98 -3.16
C GLY A 55 -17.48 -21.50 -3.05
N LYS A 56 -18.70 -21.99 -3.31
CA LYS A 56 -19.04 -23.43 -3.19
C LYS A 56 -18.19 -24.36 -4.06
N SER A 57 -17.66 -23.85 -5.18
CA SER A 57 -16.78 -24.59 -6.08
C SER A 57 -15.39 -24.85 -5.49
N PHE A 58 -15.02 -24.13 -4.41
CA PHE A 58 -13.73 -24.28 -3.76
C PHE A 58 -13.92 -24.34 -2.23
N PRO A 59 -14.06 -25.53 -1.64
CA PRO A 59 -14.27 -25.69 -0.21
C PRO A 59 -13.04 -25.34 0.65
N GLN A 60 -11.86 -25.12 0.05
CA GLN A 60 -10.60 -24.78 0.73
C GLN A 60 -10.15 -23.34 0.40
N GLU A 61 -9.19 -22.81 1.16
CA GLU A 61 -8.60 -21.49 0.89
C GLU A 61 -7.87 -21.51 -0.46
N VAL A 62 -8.45 -20.83 -1.44
CA VAL A 62 -7.95 -20.77 -2.83
C VAL A 62 -6.92 -19.66 -3.03
N LEU A 63 -6.71 -18.83 -2.01
CA LEU A 63 -5.89 -17.63 -2.09
C LEU A 63 -5.12 -17.42 -0.80
N ILE A 64 -3.80 -17.62 -0.85
CA ILE A 64 -2.87 -17.27 0.20
C ILE A 64 -2.51 -15.79 0.04
N THR A 65 -2.60 -15.06 1.13
CA THR A 65 -2.38 -13.60 1.11
C THR A 65 -0.94 -13.28 1.47
N GLU A 66 -0.31 -12.41 0.68
CA GLU A 66 0.95 -11.78 1.08
C GLU A 66 0.67 -10.78 2.21
N ASN A 67 1.38 -10.96 3.33
CA ASN A 67 1.26 -10.02 4.44
C ASN A 67 2.00 -8.72 4.07
N PHE A 68 1.38 -7.58 4.40
CA PHE A 68 1.91 -6.26 4.07
C PHE A 68 2.16 -5.43 5.33
N PHE A 69 3.37 -4.90 5.48
CA PHE A 69 3.82 -4.18 6.67
C PHE A 69 4.41 -2.83 6.26
N PRO A 70 3.59 -1.78 6.16
CA PRO A 70 4.08 -0.42 5.98
C PRO A 70 5.10 -0.05 7.07
N VAL A 71 6.23 0.54 6.67
CA VAL A 71 7.29 0.94 7.61
C VAL A 71 7.24 2.44 7.89
N GLY A 72 7.24 3.25 6.83
CA GLY A 72 7.36 4.70 6.99
C GLY A 72 7.44 5.48 5.69
N TRP A 73 7.46 6.80 5.83
CA TRP A 73 7.62 7.76 4.75
C TRP A 73 8.86 8.60 4.95
N SER A 74 9.55 8.99 3.89
CA SER A 74 10.45 10.13 3.92
C SER A 74 9.70 11.43 3.65
N LYS A 75 10.30 12.56 4.01
CA LYS A 75 9.74 13.89 3.72
C LYS A 75 9.68 14.23 2.23
N ASP A 76 10.47 13.53 1.42
CA ASP A 76 10.63 13.76 -0.02
C ASP A 76 10.04 12.62 -0.87
N GLY A 77 9.00 11.96 -0.36
CA GLY A 77 8.16 11.06 -1.16
C GLY A 77 8.69 9.65 -1.37
N LYS A 78 9.57 9.16 -0.50
CA LYS A 78 9.94 7.75 -0.46
C LYS A 78 9.04 7.02 0.52
N PHE A 79 8.67 5.81 0.16
CA PHE A 79 7.86 4.94 0.98
C PHE A 79 8.57 3.62 1.19
N ALA A 80 8.63 3.16 2.43
CA ALA A 80 9.19 1.87 2.78
C ALA A 80 8.11 0.92 3.29
N TYR A 81 8.16 -0.31 2.82
CA TYR A 81 7.24 -1.37 3.23
C TYR A 81 7.96 -2.70 3.22
N TYR A 82 7.46 -3.61 4.04
CA TYR A 82 7.90 -4.99 4.11
C TYR A 82 6.76 -5.91 3.69
N THR A 83 7.08 -7.02 3.01
CA THR A 83 6.10 -8.03 2.63
C THR A 83 6.56 -9.44 3.00
N GLU A 84 5.61 -10.31 3.29
CA GLU A 84 5.83 -11.75 3.43
C GLU A 84 5.00 -12.45 2.35
N PRO A 85 5.60 -12.79 1.20
CA PRO A 85 4.95 -13.57 0.15
C PRO A 85 4.33 -14.85 0.72
N GLY A 86 3.21 -15.27 0.13
CA GLY A 86 2.59 -16.54 0.49
C GLY A 86 3.49 -17.73 0.16
N ASP A 87 3.57 -18.70 1.07
CA ASP A 87 4.23 -19.98 0.83
C ASP A 87 3.21 -21.02 0.37
N GLU A 88 3.41 -21.56 -0.82
CA GLU A 88 2.48 -22.51 -1.45
C GLU A 88 2.86 -23.97 -1.22
N ALA A 89 4.11 -24.27 -0.83
CA ALA A 89 4.60 -25.65 -0.93
C ALA A 89 5.70 -26.05 0.05
N CYS A 90 6.63 -25.17 0.41
CA CYS A 90 7.89 -25.63 1.02
C CYS A 90 7.99 -25.45 2.54
N GLY A 91 6.96 -24.89 3.19
CA GLY A 91 7.01 -24.52 4.61
C GLY A 91 8.01 -23.38 4.89
N CYS A 92 8.42 -22.65 3.84
CA CYS A 92 9.49 -21.67 3.91
C CYS A 92 8.99 -20.31 4.40
N TYR A 93 9.91 -19.56 4.99
CA TYR A 93 9.68 -18.16 5.30
C TYR A 93 10.22 -17.25 4.19
N PHE A 94 9.38 -16.34 3.71
CA PHE A 94 9.73 -15.31 2.72
C PHE A 94 9.60 -13.93 3.33
N GLY A 95 10.54 -13.04 3.01
CA GLY A 95 10.59 -11.74 3.66
C GLY A 95 11.31 -10.67 2.86
N HIS A 96 10.56 -9.69 2.36
CA HIS A 96 11.08 -8.67 1.45
C HIS A 96 10.92 -7.27 2.05
N LEU A 97 12.01 -6.49 2.12
CA LEU A 97 11.97 -5.07 2.50
C LEU A 97 12.23 -4.21 1.26
N THR A 98 11.33 -3.29 0.95
CA THR A 98 11.44 -2.41 -0.23
C THR A 98 11.39 -0.95 0.17
N ILE A 99 12.26 -0.15 -0.44
CA ILE A 99 12.23 1.32 -0.38
C ILE A 99 11.96 1.83 -1.80
N LEU A 100 10.81 2.48 -1.97
CA LEU A 100 10.27 2.96 -3.24
C LEU A 100 10.28 4.48 -3.27
N ASP A 101 10.76 5.08 -4.35
CA ASP A 101 10.48 6.47 -4.69
C ASP A 101 9.08 6.56 -5.31
N THR A 102 8.13 7.14 -4.60
CA THR A 102 6.73 7.23 -5.05
C THR A 102 6.47 8.42 -5.99
N VAL A 103 7.52 9.14 -6.40
CA VAL A 103 7.45 10.16 -7.45
C VAL A 103 7.48 9.54 -8.84
N ASN A 104 8.29 8.50 -9.01
CA ASN A 104 8.59 7.87 -10.31
C ASN A 104 8.49 6.33 -10.26
N ASP A 105 8.01 5.77 -9.15
CA ASP A 105 7.86 4.34 -8.89
C ASP A 105 9.16 3.53 -9.01
N LYS A 106 10.30 4.17 -8.71
CA LYS A 106 11.61 3.52 -8.74
C LYS A 106 11.94 2.85 -7.41
N VAL A 107 12.23 1.56 -7.44
CA VAL A 107 12.83 0.85 -6.30
C VAL A 107 14.25 1.39 -6.08
N LEU A 108 14.46 2.04 -4.94
CA LEU A 108 15.75 2.62 -4.56
C LEU A 108 16.67 1.60 -3.91
N TRP A 109 16.08 0.70 -3.13
CA TRP A 109 16.76 -0.41 -2.47
C TRP A 109 15.75 -1.49 -2.11
N SER A 110 16.19 -2.74 -2.16
CA SER A 110 15.42 -3.87 -1.64
C SER A 110 16.32 -4.89 -0.96
N PHE A 111 15.73 -5.64 -0.04
CA PHE A 111 16.29 -6.85 0.54
C PHE A 111 15.28 -7.97 0.34
N LYS A 112 15.75 -9.14 -0.09
CA LYS A 112 14.93 -10.34 -0.26
C LYS A 112 15.57 -11.49 0.50
N TYR A 113 14.76 -12.16 1.31
CA TYR A 113 15.08 -13.47 1.86
C TYR A 113 14.05 -14.45 1.35
N ASP A 114 14.53 -15.45 0.61
CA ASP A 114 13.74 -16.55 0.08
C ASP A 114 14.24 -17.82 0.78
N GLY A 115 13.44 -18.36 1.70
CA GLY A 115 13.84 -19.49 2.56
C GLY A 115 14.01 -20.83 1.84
N LEU A 116 14.09 -20.84 0.52
CA LEU A 116 14.16 -22.06 -0.31
C LEU A 116 15.42 -22.89 -0.02
N ASP A 117 16.55 -22.24 0.25
CA ASP A 117 17.83 -22.90 0.52
C ASP A 117 17.95 -23.44 1.95
N ASP A 118 17.03 -23.02 2.84
CA ASP A 118 17.05 -23.36 4.27
C ASP A 118 15.89 -24.31 4.65
N GLN A 119 15.30 -25.05 3.70
CA GLN A 119 14.09 -25.86 3.91
C GLN A 119 14.19 -26.87 5.07
N ASP A 120 15.30 -27.62 5.14
CA ASP A 120 15.49 -28.64 6.18
C ASP A 120 15.78 -28.03 7.56
N THR A 121 16.39 -26.85 7.59
CA THR A 121 16.77 -26.13 8.81
C THR A 121 16.48 -24.64 8.69
N PRO A 122 15.20 -24.22 8.79
CA PRO A 122 14.79 -22.86 8.49
C PRO A 122 15.46 -21.87 9.44
N LYS A 123 16.27 -20.98 8.86
CA LYS A 123 17.04 -19.97 9.60
C LYS A 123 16.13 -18.93 10.24
N TYR A 124 15.00 -18.63 9.61
CA TYR A 124 13.99 -17.72 10.10
C TYR A 124 12.62 -18.35 9.89
N ARG A 125 11.68 -18.10 10.80
CA ARG A 125 10.31 -18.64 10.72
C ARG A 125 9.24 -17.56 10.68
N ALA A 126 9.63 -16.30 10.90
CA ALA A 126 8.75 -15.15 10.95
C ALA A 126 9.54 -13.84 10.81
N ILE A 127 8.83 -12.74 10.53
CA ILE A 127 9.39 -11.38 10.48
C ILE A 127 10.15 -11.03 11.76
N THR A 128 9.72 -11.53 12.92
CA THR A 128 10.40 -11.29 14.20
C THR A 128 11.84 -11.75 14.19
N ASP A 129 12.14 -12.88 13.55
CA ASP A 129 13.49 -13.43 13.52
C ASP A 129 14.36 -12.72 12.49
N LEU A 130 13.83 -12.59 11.26
CA LEU A 130 14.56 -11.97 10.17
C LEU A 130 14.83 -10.48 10.46
N TRP A 131 13.82 -9.75 10.96
CA TRP A 131 13.97 -8.34 11.33
C TRP A 131 14.94 -8.17 12.49
N ARG A 132 14.85 -8.99 13.56
CA ARG A 132 15.78 -8.90 14.70
C ARG A 132 17.22 -9.15 14.26
N LYS A 133 17.46 -10.17 13.41
CA LYS A 133 18.81 -10.51 12.93
C LYS A 133 19.39 -9.43 12.02
N ASN A 134 18.56 -8.81 11.18
CA ASN A 134 18.98 -7.78 10.20
C ASN A 134 18.70 -6.34 10.67
N ARG A 135 18.32 -6.14 11.94
CA ARG A 135 17.81 -4.86 12.44
C ARG A 135 18.75 -3.70 12.16
N LYS A 136 20.06 -3.92 12.32
CA LYS A 136 21.08 -2.90 12.04
C LYS A 136 21.09 -2.54 10.55
N LEU A 137 21.21 -3.54 9.66
CA LEU A 137 21.19 -3.33 8.21
C LEU A 137 19.93 -2.58 7.77
N PHE A 138 18.75 -3.04 8.21
CA PHE A 138 17.48 -2.42 7.86
C PHE A 138 17.41 -0.98 8.38
N SER A 139 17.81 -0.74 9.63
CA SER A 139 17.80 0.62 10.20
C SER A 139 18.77 1.54 9.47
N ASP A 140 19.97 1.07 9.14
CA ASP A 140 20.97 1.84 8.42
C ASP A 140 20.46 2.23 7.03
N LYS A 141 19.79 1.31 6.31
CA LYS A 141 19.19 1.59 5.00
C LYS A 141 17.98 2.52 5.09
N LEU A 142 17.08 2.29 6.04
CA LEU A 142 15.92 3.17 6.25
C LEU A 142 16.35 4.59 6.62
N ASN A 143 17.37 4.74 7.48
CA ASN A 143 17.96 6.03 7.82
C ASN A 143 18.67 6.68 6.61
N GLN A 144 19.42 5.91 5.81
CA GLN A 144 20.08 6.39 4.60
C GLN A 144 19.10 7.05 3.62
N TYR A 145 17.90 6.49 3.47
CA TYR A 145 16.84 7.03 2.61
C TYR A 145 15.88 7.99 3.32
N GLY A 146 16.20 8.40 4.56
CA GLY A 146 15.42 9.39 5.30
C GLY A 146 14.02 8.93 5.68
N ILE A 147 13.77 7.62 5.77
CA ILE A 147 12.48 7.07 6.18
C ILE A 147 12.22 7.45 7.64
N ILE A 148 11.02 7.92 7.92
CA ILE A 148 10.52 8.20 9.26
C ILE A 148 9.51 7.09 9.61
N PRO A 149 9.77 6.28 10.65
CA PRO A 149 8.87 5.19 11.01
C PRO A 149 7.52 5.74 11.44
N GLN A 150 6.45 5.05 11.06
CA GLN A 150 5.10 5.34 11.57
C GLN A 150 4.61 4.16 12.41
N GLY A 151 4.05 4.45 13.58
CA GLY A 151 3.59 3.41 14.51
C GLY A 151 2.30 2.71 14.06
N SER A 152 1.54 3.32 13.15
CA SER A 152 0.30 2.78 12.62
C SER A 152 0.00 3.37 11.26
N PHE A 153 -0.63 2.57 10.40
CA PHE A 153 -1.15 2.99 9.11
C PHE A 153 -2.63 2.68 9.01
N SER A 154 -3.36 3.57 8.34
CA SER A 154 -4.76 3.35 8.00
C SER A 154 -4.86 3.16 6.50
N LEU A 155 -5.31 1.97 6.08
CA LEU A 155 -5.67 1.73 4.69
C LEU A 155 -6.95 2.51 4.37
N LEU A 156 -6.85 3.47 3.47
CA LEU A 156 -7.97 4.28 3.03
C LEU A 156 -8.49 3.79 1.67
N THR A 157 -9.76 4.03 1.40
CA THR A 157 -10.41 3.65 0.14
C THR A 157 -10.72 4.86 -0.72
N PHE A 158 -10.78 4.68 -2.04
CA PHE A 158 -11.29 5.69 -2.94
C PHE A 158 -12.82 5.86 -2.78
N PRO A 159 -13.37 7.05 -3.07
CA PRO A 159 -12.70 8.27 -3.53
C PRO A 159 -11.91 9.02 -2.44
N ILE A 160 -10.94 9.84 -2.86
CA ILE A 160 -10.17 10.73 -1.98
C ILE A 160 -10.78 12.13 -2.06
N ASN A 161 -11.14 12.72 -0.91
CA ASN A 161 -11.48 14.13 -0.85
C ASN A 161 -10.20 14.95 -0.64
N HIS A 162 -9.85 15.81 -1.61
CA HIS A 162 -8.64 16.62 -1.56
C HIS A 162 -8.91 18.02 -2.12
N ALA A 163 -8.62 19.06 -1.33
CA ALA A 163 -8.76 20.46 -1.73
C ALA A 163 -10.12 20.83 -2.34
N GLY A 164 -11.22 20.28 -1.82
CA GLY A 164 -12.59 20.51 -2.33
C GLY A 164 -12.96 19.69 -3.57
N ASP A 165 -12.05 18.85 -4.07
CA ASP A 165 -12.29 17.94 -5.18
C ASP A 165 -12.39 16.48 -4.70
N GLN A 166 -12.97 15.64 -5.55
CA GLN A 166 -13.13 14.21 -5.33
C GLN A 166 -12.34 13.42 -6.38
N LEU A 167 -11.26 12.79 -5.94
CA LEU A 167 -10.39 11.97 -6.77
C LEU A 167 -10.85 10.52 -6.76
N ARG A 168 -11.06 9.91 -7.92
CA ARG A 168 -11.54 8.53 -8.07
C ARG A 168 -10.51 7.69 -8.81
N ALA A 169 -10.13 6.56 -8.24
CA ALA A 169 -9.32 5.56 -8.95
C ALA A 169 -10.20 4.70 -9.85
N SER A 170 -9.69 4.40 -11.04
CA SER A 170 -10.27 3.43 -11.98
C SER A 170 -9.15 2.54 -12.49
N LEU A 171 -9.34 1.22 -12.38
CA LEU A 171 -8.42 0.23 -12.88
C LEU A 171 -9.04 -0.43 -14.12
N LYS A 172 -8.38 -0.29 -15.26
CA LYS A 172 -8.77 -0.93 -16.52
C LYS A 172 -7.88 -2.14 -16.75
N ILE A 173 -8.50 -3.27 -17.05
CA ILE A 173 -7.83 -4.54 -17.31
C ILE A 173 -8.07 -4.92 -18.77
N GLU A 174 -6.99 -5.21 -19.50
CA GLU A 174 -7.04 -5.92 -20.77
C GLU A 174 -6.68 -7.38 -20.49
N GLU A 175 -7.55 -8.30 -20.88
CA GLU A 175 -7.34 -9.74 -20.67
C GLU A 175 -6.66 -10.38 -21.90
N ASN A 176 -5.91 -11.45 -21.67
CA ASN A 176 -5.47 -12.32 -22.75
C ASN A 176 -6.66 -13.00 -23.42
N LYS A 177 -6.57 -13.25 -24.73
CA LYS A 177 -7.65 -13.88 -25.53
C LYS A 177 -7.42 -15.36 -25.80
N ASP A 178 -6.18 -15.81 -25.65
CA ASP A 178 -5.78 -17.19 -25.87
C ASP A 178 -6.08 -18.03 -24.61
N GLU A 179 -6.84 -19.11 -24.77
CA GLU A 179 -7.30 -19.94 -23.65
C GLU A 179 -6.15 -20.54 -22.85
N VAL A 180 -5.07 -20.95 -23.51
CA VAL A 180 -3.89 -21.53 -22.86
C VAL A 180 -3.20 -20.49 -21.98
N THR A 181 -2.96 -19.31 -22.54
CA THR A 181 -2.36 -18.18 -21.82
C THR A 181 -3.22 -17.75 -20.63
N MET A 182 -4.55 -17.73 -20.77
CA MET A 182 -5.46 -17.32 -19.69
C MET A 182 -5.36 -18.19 -18.42
N ILE A 183 -4.90 -19.45 -18.55
CA ILE A 183 -4.68 -20.33 -17.40
C ILE A 183 -3.50 -19.84 -16.54
N TYR A 184 -2.47 -19.27 -17.17
CA TYR A 184 -1.24 -18.84 -16.51
C TYR A 184 -1.19 -17.32 -16.25
N SER A 185 -1.86 -16.54 -17.09
CA SER A 185 -1.86 -15.09 -17.09
C SER A 185 -3.14 -14.59 -17.74
N LYS A 186 -4.16 -14.33 -16.94
CA LYS A 186 -5.43 -13.81 -17.46
C LYS A 186 -5.30 -12.33 -17.81
N VAL A 187 -4.53 -11.56 -17.04
CA VAL A 187 -4.37 -10.11 -17.21
C VAL A 187 -3.17 -9.83 -18.11
N LYS A 188 -3.44 -9.31 -19.31
CA LYS A 188 -2.41 -8.88 -20.26
C LYS A 188 -1.87 -7.48 -19.93
N LYS A 189 -2.77 -6.56 -19.58
CA LYS A 189 -2.41 -5.17 -19.27
C LYS A 189 -3.28 -4.61 -18.16
N ALA A 190 -2.67 -3.89 -17.23
CA ALA A 190 -3.37 -3.13 -16.21
C ALA A 190 -3.02 -1.65 -16.32
N THR A 191 -4.04 -0.80 -16.44
CA THR A 191 -3.90 0.66 -16.45
C THR A 191 -4.69 1.26 -15.29
N LEU A 192 -3.99 1.84 -14.31
CA LEU A 192 -4.57 2.56 -13.20
C LEU A 192 -4.65 4.05 -13.54
N GLN A 193 -5.84 4.62 -13.42
CA GLN A 193 -6.08 6.05 -13.61
C GLN A 193 -6.68 6.67 -12.36
N ILE A 194 -6.38 7.94 -12.11
CA ILE A 194 -7.12 8.77 -11.17
C ILE A 194 -7.79 9.90 -11.95
N SER A 195 -9.09 10.02 -11.78
CA SER A 195 -9.87 11.15 -12.27
C SER A 195 -10.18 12.15 -11.17
N SER A 196 -10.15 13.42 -11.53
CA SER A 196 -10.52 14.60 -10.75
C SER A 196 -11.76 15.21 -11.38
N ARG A 197 -12.70 15.74 -10.59
CA ARG A 197 -13.91 16.36 -11.15
C ARG A 197 -13.58 17.66 -11.89
N GLY A 198 -12.63 18.43 -11.38
CA GLY A 198 -12.23 19.72 -11.94
C GLY A 198 -10.95 19.71 -12.77
N GLY A 199 -10.08 18.72 -12.57
CA GLY A 199 -8.71 18.70 -13.10
C GLY A 199 -8.46 17.70 -14.22
N GLY A 200 -9.45 16.87 -14.60
CA GLY A 200 -9.29 15.88 -15.66
C GLY A 200 -8.81 14.52 -15.14
N THR A 201 -8.07 13.76 -15.96
CA THR A 201 -7.63 12.40 -15.62
C THR A 201 -6.13 12.26 -15.77
N LYS A 202 -5.52 11.38 -14.97
CA LYS A 202 -4.14 10.95 -15.18
C LYS A 202 -3.99 9.46 -15.09
N THR A 203 -3.07 8.92 -15.88
CA THR A 203 -2.58 7.56 -15.72
C THR A 203 -1.50 7.57 -14.65
N VAL A 204 -1.66 6.71 -13.65
CA VAL A 204 -0.76 6.60 -12.49
C VAL A 204 0.11 5.34 -12.60
N HIS A 205 -0.46 4.25 -13.10
CA HIS A 205 0.26 3.02 -13.40
C HIS A 205 -0.17 2.49 -14.75
N GLU A 206 0.78 1.96 -15.49
CA GLU A 206 0.49 1.16 -16.68
C GLU A 206 1.53 0.06 -16.79
N GLU A 207 1.06 -1.18 -16.89
CA GLU A 207 1.93 -2.34 -17.00
C GLU A 207 1.33 -3.35 -17.95
N THR A 208 2.18 -3.83 -18.85
CA THR A 208 1.89 -4.97 -19.72
C THR A 208 2.64 -6.16 -19.14
N TYR A 209 1.91 -7.22 -18.82
CA TYR A 209 2.47 -8.40 -18.19
C TYR A 209 3.00 -9.38 -19.25
N PRO A 210 4.05 -10.16 -18.91
CA PRO A 210 4.52 -11.24 -19.77
C PRO A 210 3.52 -12.41 -19.78
N GLU A 211 3.87 -13.47 -20.50
CA GLU A 211 3.08 -14.71 -20.61
C GLU A 211 2.73 -15.33 -19.24
N TYR A 212 3.60 -15.14 -18.23
CA TYR A 212 3.36 -15.53 -16.84
C TYR A 212 3.11 -14.27 -16.01
N GLY A 213 1.84 -13.97 -15.78
CA GLY A 213 1.37 -12.74 -15.14
C GLY A 213 0.14 -12.99 -14.28
N PRO A 214 -0.47 -11.92 -13.75
CA PRO A 214 -1.55 -12.09 -12.81
C PRO A 214 -2.83 -12.66 -13.46
N LEU A 215 -3.55 -13.44 -12.66
CA LEU A 215 -4.90 -13.90 -12.94
C LEU A 215 -5.96 -12.81 -12.69
N ASP A 216 -5.69 -11.88 -11.76
CA ASP A 216 -6.55 -10.72 -11.50
C ASP A 216 -5.70 -9.60 -10.86
N VAL A 217 -6.13 -8.35 -11.04
CA VAL A 217 -5.51 -7.19 -10.39
C VAL A 217 -6.61 -6.29 -9.84
N LYS A 218 -6.48 -5.84 -8.59
CA LYS A 218 -7.44 -4.97 -7.93
C LYS A 218 -6.75 -3.87 -7.13
N VAL A 219 -7.41 -2.72 -7.02
CA VAL A 219 -7.02 -1.65 -6.09
C VAL A 219 -7.55 -2.00 -4.71
N LEU A 220 -6.64 -2.25 -3.76
CA LEU A 220 -7.00 -2.50 -2.37
C LEU A 220 -7.34 -1.19 -1.64
N GLY A 221 -6.58 -0.13 -1.91
CA GLY A 221 -6.73 1.16 -1.27
C GLY A 221 -5.48 2.01 -1.43
N TYR A 222 -5.27 2.95 -0.51
CA TYR A 222 -4.06 3.77 -0.48
C TYR A 222 -3.64 4.13 0.93
N LEU A 223 -2.36 4.47 1.07
CA LEU A 223 -1.75 5.05 2.26
C LEU A 223 -1.34 6.48 1.93
N LYS A 224 -1.73 7.43 2.79
CA LYS A 224 -1.43 8.85 2.57
C LYS A 224 -0.10 9.24 3.22
N SER A 225 0.75 9.95 2.48
CA SER A 225 1.94 10.56 3.05
C SER A 225 1.55 11.65 4.06
N PRO A 226 2.19 11.72 5.24
CA PRO A 226 1.98 12.82 6.18
C PRO A 226 2.77 14.08 5.81
N TYR A 227 3.70 14.01 4.85
CA TYR A 227 4.66 15.08 4.57
C TYR A 227 4.37 15.84 3.28
N GLU A 228 3.66 15.23 2.34
CA GLU A 228 3.31 15.85 1.07
C GLU A 228 1.93 15.36 0.59
N GLN A 229 1.36 16.05 -0.40
CA GLN A 229 0.09 15.67 -1.01
C GLN A 229 0.30 14.50 -1.97
N ARG A 230 0.67 13.34 -1.42
CA ARG A 230 0.97 12.12 -2.14
C ARG A 230 0.35 10.91 -1.45
N VAL A 231 0.05 9.89 -2.24
CA VAL A 231 -0.41 8.59 -1.76
C VAL A 231 0.45 7.46 -2.35
N ALA A 232 0.58 6.38 -1.58
CA ALA A 232 0.99 5.06 -2.05
C ALA A 232 -0.27 4.22 -2.24
N ILE A 233 -0.63 3.97 -3.49
CA ILE A 233 -1.77 3.15 -3.89
C ILE A 233 -1.33 1.69 -3.83
N ILE A 234 -2.15 0.86 -3.19
CA ILE A 234 -1.87 -0.56 -2.99
C ILE A 234 -2.72 -1.33 -4.01
N LEU A 235 -2.03 -1.98 -4.94
CA LEU A 235 -2.59 -2.95 -5.86
C LEU A 235 -2.36 -4.35 -5.30
N LEU A 236 -3.34 -5.23 -5.45
CA LEU A 236 -3.21 -6.65 -5.23
C LEU A 236 -3.29 -7.36 -6.57
N GLU A 237 -2.26 -8.13 -6.88
CA GLU A 237 -2.16 -9.00 -8.05
C GLU A 237 -2.36 -10.44 -7.59
N VAL A 238 -3.29 -11.18 -8.16
CA VAL A 238 -3.43 -12.62 -7.90
C VAL A 238 -2.54 -13.36 -8.88
N GLN A 239 -1.55 -14.10 -8.39
CA GLN A 239 -0.68 -14.95 -9.20
C GLN A 239 -1.14 -16.39 -9.13
N ARG A 240 -1.00 -17.11 -10.24
CA ARG A 240 -1.23 -18.55 -10.25
C ARG A 240 -0.18 -19.22 -9.36
N GLY A 241 -0.64 -20.05 -8.44
CA GLY A 241 0.26 -20.87 -7.65
C GLY A 241 0.96 -21.95 -8.46
N TYR A 242 2.06 -22.47 -7.91
CA TYR A 242 2.99 -23.35 -8.62
C TYR A 242 2.29 -24.53 -9.31
N GLU A 243 1.51 -25.30 -8.56
CA GLU A 243 0.74 -26.45 -9.08
C GLU A 243 -0.69 -26.10 -9.50
N GLY A 244 -1.09 -24.84 -9.34
CA GLY A 244 -2.49 -24.39 -9.47
C GLY A 244 -2.93 -23.70 -8.18
N PRO A 245 -4.20 -23.85 -7.77
CA PRO A 245 -4.63 -23.43 -6.43
C PRO A 245 -3.91 -24.20 -5.30
N PRO A 246 -3.66 -23.58 -4.13
CA PRO A 246 -3.98 -22.19 -3.82
C PRO A 246 -3.12 -21.21 -4.62
N HIS A 247 -3.74 -20.11 -5.04
CA HIS A 247 -3.05 -18.99 -5.66
C HIS A 247 -2.48 -18.07 -4.58
N VAL A 248 -1.54 -17.19 -4.94
CA VAL A 248 -0.99 -16.18 -4.02
C VAL A 248 -1.35 -14.78 -4.47
N THR A 249 -1.48 -13.86 -3.51
CA THR A 249 -1.51 -12.43 -3.84
C THR A 249 -0.13 -11.84 -3.76
N ASN A 250 0.21 -10.94 -4.68
CA ASN A 250 1.36 -10.04 -4.59
C ASN A 250 0.87 -8.60 -4.43
N VAL A 251 1.52 -7.86 -3.54
CA VAL A 251 1.30 -6.45 -3.28
C VAL A 251 2.22 -5.64 -4.18
N LYS A 252 1.60 -4.79 -5.00
CA LYS A 252 2.30 -3.77 -5.78
C LYS A 252 1.93 -2.39 -5.25
N VAL A 253 2.95 -1.58 -5.00
CA VAL A 253 2.78 -0.20 -4.51
C VAL A 253 3.08 0.78 -5.63
N VAL A 254 2.16 1.70 -5.88
CA VAL A 254 2.27 2.74 -6.91
C VAL A 254 2.08 4.11 -6.28
N GLY A 255 2.99 5.03 -6.52
CA GLY A 255 2.95 6.40 -6.06
C GLY A 255 2.03 7.30 -6.88
N SER A 256 1.37 8.25 -6.23
CA SER A 256 0.63 9.29 -6.94
C SER A 256 0.58 10.60 -6.17
N SER A 257 1.00 11.68 -6.83
CA SER A 257 0.69 13.04 -6.37
C SER A 257 -0.83 13.24 -6.33
N LEU A 258 -1.37 14.02 -5.41
CA LEU A 258 -2.79 14.37 -5.38
C LEU A 258 -3.10 15.66 -6.14
N THR A 259 -2.08 16.40 -6.58
CA THR A 259 -2.22 17.74 -7.16
C THR A 259 -1.70 17.86 -8.58
N THR A 260 -0.77 17.00 -9.00
CA THR A 260 -0.09 17.12 -10.30
C THR A 260 -0.39 15.94 -11.23
N GLY A 261 -0.21 16.17 -12.53
CA GLY A 261 -0.30 15.15 -13.58
C GLY A 261 -1.67 14.96 -14.23
N PHE A 262 -2.71 15.64 -13.74
CA PHE A 262 -4.04 15.61 -14.35
C PHE A 262 -4.06 16.42 -15.66
N LYS A 263 -4.73 15.86 -16.68
CA LYS A 263 -4.90 16.43 -18.01
C LYS A 263 -6.33 16.27 -18.49
#